data_AF-A0AAV5HEG7-F1
#
_entry.id   AF-A0AAV5HEG7-F1
#
_cell.length_a   1.000
_cell.length_b   1.000
_cell.length_c   1.000
_cell.angle_alpha   90.00
_cell.angle_beta   90.00
_cell.angle_gamma   90.00
#
_symmetry.space_group_name_H-M   'P 1'
#
loop_
_entity.id
_entity.type
_entity.pdbx_description
1 polymer ?
#
loop_
_entity_poly.entity_id
_entity_poly.type
_entity_poly.pdbx_seq_one_letter_code
_entity_poly.pdbx_strand_id
1 'polypeptide(L)'
;MEDLFAQEFDLEQMEAETEAMLALNYLDRDNSIFRRTEGGFVSLDTQGRHYNRVQVFRTFPFTGKNLYISIREPDEKAKEIGVIRDLDKDVDEDTRRMLTEQMELRYFTPVITKVKNVKEEYGFAYFDVVTDHGPCRFAIHMSGNAVVHLTDTRLLITDLDENRFEIPDTSKLTGKELKKIGLFL
;
A
#
# COMPACT_ATOMS: atom_id res chain seq x y z
N MET A 1 44.26 11.40 -30.36
CA MET A 1 43.76 10.98 -29.04
C MET A 1 42.96 12.16 -28.51
N GLU A 2 41.78 12.38 -29.07
CA GLU A 2 40.92 13.53 -28.77
C GLU A 2 39.58 13.22 -29.43
N ASP A 3 38.85 12.23 -28.91
CA ASP A 3 37.44 12.03 -29.29
C ASP A 3 36.73 10.99 -28.39
N LEU A 4 36.50 11.31 -27.12
CA LEU A 4 35.70 10.41 -26.25
C LEU A 4 34.88 11.08 -25.14
N PHE A 5 34.82 12.41 -25.07
CA PHE A 5 34.12 13.10 -23.95
C PHE A 5 33.37 14.37 -24.38
N ALA A 6 32.58 14.29 -25.46
CA ALA A 6 31.63 15.35 -25.81
C ALA A 6 30.25 14.74 -26.09
N GLN A 7 29.65 14.09 -25.09
CA GLN A 7 28.20 14.21 -24.95
C GLN A 7 27.98 15.61 -24.41
N GLU A 8 27.44 16.51 -25.24
CA GLU A 8 27.06 17.85 -24.81
C GLU A 8 26.21 17.74 -23.55
N PHE A 9 26.73 18.28 -22.46
CA PHE A 9 26.11 18.30 -21.15
C PHE A 9 25.02 19.40 -21.20
N ASP A 10 23.84 19.06 -21.69
CA ASP A 10 22.72 19.99 -21.83
C ASP A 10 22.13 20.30 -20.45
N LEU A 11 22.73 21.30 -19.80
CA LEU A 11 22.39 21.74 -18.46
C LEU A 11 20.93 22.22 -18.39
N GLU A 12 20.40 22.85 -19.44
CA GLU A 12 19.03 23.36 -19.50
C GLU A 12 18.02 22.19 -19.58
N GLN A 13 18.31 21.18 -20.39
CA GLN A 13 17.49 19.97 -20.43
C GLN A 13 17.51 19.24 -19.07
N MET A 14 18.69 19.12 -18.45
CA MET A 14 18.82 18.48 -17.13
C MET A 14 18.11 19.28 -16.02
N GLU A 15 18.19 20.60 -16.04
CA GLU A 15 17.49 21.48 -15.11
C GLU A 15 15.98 21.36 -15.28
N ALA A 16 15.46 21.38 -16.52
CA ALA A 16 14.03 21.22 -16.80
C ALA A 16 13.53 19.82 -16.40
N GLU A 17 14.30 18.76 -16.67
CA GLU A 17 13.99 17.40 -16.22
C GLU A 17 13.99 17.29 -14.69
N THR A 18 14.92 17.97 -14.02
CA THR A 18 15.02 18.00 -12.55
C THR A 18 13.87 18.78 -11.93
N GLU A 19 13.55 19.96 -12.45
CA GLU A 19 12.39 20.75 -12.01
C GLU A 19 11.08 19.98 -12.21
N ALA A 20 10.91 19.32 -13.37
CA ALA A 20 9.75 18.47 -13.63
C ALA A 20 9.70 17.23 -12.70
N MET A 21 10.86 16.67 -12.31
CA MET A 21 10.94 15.61 -11.31
C MET A 21 10.62 16.07 -9.89
N LEU A 22 10.95 17.32 -9.55
CA LEU A 22 10.71 17.89 -8.22
C LEU A 22 9.33 18.55 -8.09
N ALA A 23 8.66 18.85 -9.21
CA ALA A 23 7.34 19.44 -9.24
C ALA A 23 6.29 18.44 -8.71
N LEU A 24 5.69 18.78 -7.58
CA LEU A 24 4.59 18.01 -7.01
C LEU A 24 3.32 18.25 -7.84
N ASN A 25 2.99 17.31 -8.72
CA ASN A 25 1.80 17.37 -9.55
C ASN A 25 0.57 16.84 -8.80
N TYR A 26 -0.41 17.70 -8.52
CA TYR A 26 -1.67 17.26 -7.91
C TYR A 26 -2.69 16.84 -8.97
N LEU A 27 -3.29 15.67 -8.76
CA LEU A 27 -4.33 15.11 -9.62
C LEU A 27 -5.71 15.30 -8.98
N ASP A 28 -6.64 15.80 -9.76
CA ASP A 28 -8.05 16.00 -9.38
C ASP A 28 -8.97 15.72 -10.58
N ARG A 29 -10.28 15.84 -10.36
CA ARG A 29 -11.32 15.61 -11.37
C ARG A 29 -11.22 16.51 -12.61
N ASP A 30 -10.56 17.66 -12.50
CA ASP A 30 -10.50 18.64 -13.58
C ASP A 30 -9.30 18.38 -14.50
N ASN A 31 -8.23 17.79 -13.95
CA ASN A 31 -6.98 17.57 -14.67
C ASN A 31 -6.60 16.10 -14.92
N SER A 32 -7.41 15.16 -14.44
CA SER A 32 -7.15 13.73 -14.56
C SER A 32 -8.40 12.92 -14.88
N ILE A 33 -8.25 11.93 -15.77
CA ILE A 33 -9.31 10.98 -16.09
C ILE A 33 -8.80 9.57 -15.91
N PHE A 34 -9.39 8.84 -14.96
CA PHE A 34 -9.08 7.44 -14.69
C PHE A 34 -10.09 6.53 -15.37
N ARG A 35 -9.62 5.42 -15.94
CA ARG A 35 -10.49 4.40 -16.56
C ARG A 35 -10.02 2.99 -16.21
N ARG A 36 -10.97 2.05 -16.17
CA ARG A 36 -10.64 0.64 -16.06
C ARG A 36 -10.13 0.12 -17.40
N THR A 37 -9.06 -0.66 -17.35
CA THR A 37 -8.60 -1.44 -18.50
C THR A 37 -9.38 -2.76 -18.59
N GLU A 38 -9.32 -3.42 -19.75
CA GLU A 38 -9.94 -4.72 -19.95
C GLU A 38 -9.44 -5.79 -18.95
N GLY A 39 -8.17 -5.69 -18.54
CA GLY A 39 -7.55 -6.58 -17.55
C GLY A 39 -7.82 -6.22 -16.08
N GLY A 40 -8.69 -5.24 -15.79
CA GLY A 40 -9.04 -4.85 -14.42
C GLY A 40 -8.04 -3.92 -13.71
N PHE A 41 -7.03 -3.42 -14.43
CA PHE A 41 -6.15 -2.35 -13.95
C PHE A 41 -6.77 -0.97 -14.23
N VAL A 42 -6.02 0.08 -13.89
CA VAL A 42 -6.41 1.47 -14.10
C VAL A 42 -5.45 2.13 -15.09
N SER A 43 -6.01 2.85 -16.07
CA SER A 43 -5.31 3.80 -16.94
C SER A 43 -5.58 5.23 -16.50
N LEU A 44 -4.72 6.16 -16.94
CA LEU A 44 -4.79 7.57 -16.60
C LEU A 44 -4.53 8.44 -17.84
N ASP A 45 -5.39 9.42 -18.08
CA ASP A 45 -5.12 10.56 -18.95
C ASP A 45 -4.92 11.81 -18.09
N THR A 46 -3.76 12.46 -18.23
CA THR A 46 -3.47 13.74 -17.55
C THR A 46 -2.37 14.49 -18.29
N GLN A 47 -2.35 15.82 -18.19
CA GLN A 47 -1.33 16.68 -18.81
C GLN A 47 -1.10 16.40 -20.32
N GLY A 48 -2.15 16.01 -21.05
CA GLY A 48 -2.06 15.67 -22.47
C GLY A 48 -1.34 14.34 -22.78
N ARG A 49 -1.03 13.52 -21.75
CA ARG A 49 -0.40 12.21 -21.89
C ARG A 49 -1.36 11.10 -21.44
N HIS A 50 -1.34 10.00 -22.19
CA HIS A 50 -2.05 8.77 -21.84
C HIS A 50 -1.09 7.76 -21.21
N TYR A 51 -1.51 7.16 -20.09
CA TYR A 51 -0.83 6.08 -19.40
C TYR A 51 -1.70 4.83 -19.46
N ASN A 52 -1.27 3.82 -20.21
CA ASN A 52 -2.00 2.56 -20.42
C ASN A 52 -2.30 1.82 -19.10
N ARG A 53 -1.41 1.96 -18.12
CA ARG A 53 -1.54 1.37 -16.79
C ARG A 53 -0.83 2.26 -15.78
N VAL A 54 -1.45 2.45 -14.62
CA VAL A 54 -0.84 3.11 -13.46
C VAL A 54 -0.93 2.22 -12.23
N GLN A 55 -0.09 2.52 -11.24
CA GLN A 55 -0.14 1.93 -9.92
C GLN A 55 -0.61 2.98 -8.90
N VAL A 56 -1.40 2.53 -7.92
CA VAL A 56 -2.01 3.40 -6.90
C VAL A 56 -1.42 3.08 -5.53
N PHE A 57 -0.83 4.08 -4.89
CA PHE A 57 -0.11 3.92 -3.63
C PHE A 57 -0.65 4.85 -2.55
N ARG A 58 -0.80 4.31 -1.33
CA ARG A 58 -0.97 5.11 -0.13
C ARG A 58 0.38 5.62 0.32
N THR A 59 0.55 6.94 0.39
CA THR A 59 1.73 7.54 1.02
C THR A 59 1.70 7.31 2.54
N PHE A 60 0.50 7.27 3.13
CA PHE A 60 0.30 7.00 4.56
C PHE A 60 -0.66 5.81 4.78
N PRO A 61 -0.22 4.55 4.57
CA PRO A 61 -1.11 3.37 4.57
C PRO A 61 -1.95 3.17 5.83
N PHE A 62 -1.47 3.64 6.99
CA PHE A 62 -2.08 3.38 8.29
C PHE A 62 -2.83 4.57 8.89
N THR A 63 -2.38 5.80 8.63
CA THR A 63 -2.86 7.05 9.26
C THR A 63 -3.65 7.94 8.32
N GLY A 64 -3.46 7.82 7.01
CA GLY A 64 -4.08 8.67 6.00
C GLY A 64 -4.51 7.86 4.78
N LYS A 65 -5.42 6.90 4.98
CA LYS A 65 -5.81 5.91 3.94
C LYS A 65 -6.31 6.52 2.62
N ASN A 66 -6.87 7.72 2.68
CA ASN A 66 -7.42 8.47 1.54
C ASN A 66 -6.65 9.76 1.24
N LEU A 67 -5.56 10.04 1.96
CA LEU A 67 -4.79 11.27 1.83
C LEU A 67 -3.47 11.01 1.10
N TYR A 68 -3.13 11.92 0.19
CA TYR A 68 -1.89 11.90 -0.59
C TYR A 68 -1.69 10.55 -1.29
N ILE A 69 -2.63 10.18 -2.15
CA ILE A 69 -2.56 8.95 -2.94
C ILE A 69 -1.65 9.17 -4.13
N SER A 70 -0.52 8.48 -4.14
CA SER A 70 0.51 8.58 -5.17
C SER A 70 0.15 7.69 -6.36
N ILE A 71 0.10 8.28 -7.55
CA ILE A 71 -0.14 7.59 -8.83
C ILE A 71 1.19 7.47 -9.57
N ARG A 72 1.55 6.24 -9.94
CA ARG A 72 2.89 5.91 -10.45
C ARG A 72 2.85 5.12 -11.74
N GLU A 73 3.90 5.25 -12.53
CA GLU A 73 4.16 4.36 -13.65
C GLU A 73 4.44 2.92 -13.14
N PRO A 74 4.09 1.88 -13.91
CA PRO A 74 4.25 0.48 -13.48
C PRO A 74 5.69 -0.06 -13.63
N ASP A 75 6.63 0.77 -14.09
CA ASP A 75 8.04 0.43 -14.31
C ASP A 75 8.81 0.19 -12.99
N GLU A 76 9.99 -0.43 -13.06
CA GLU A 76 10.84 -0.78 -11.91
C GLU A 76 11.21 0.44 -11.05
N LYS A 77 11.35 1.62 -11.68
CA LYS A 77 11.63 2.87 -10.96
C LYS A 77 10.39 3.48 -10.30
N ALA A 78 9.19 2.99 -10.62
CA ALA A 78 7.89 3.45 -10.12
C ALA A 78 7.79 4.98 -10.02
N LYS A 79 8.15 5.67 -11.12
CA LYS A 79 8.15 7.14 -11.20
C LYS A 79 6.76 7.67 -10.87
N GLU A 80 6.69 8.66 -9.99
CA GLU A 80 5.45 9.33 -9.65
C GLU A 80 4.98 10.21 -10.82
N ILE A 81 3.71 10.03 -11.20
CA ILE A 81 3.02 10.83 -12.22
C ILE A 81 2.34 12.03 -11.53
N GLY A 82 1.79 11.79 -10.35
CA GLY A 82 1.17 12.82 -9.52
C GLY A 82 0.52 12.24 -8.28
N VAL A 83 -0.08 13.11 -7.48
CA VAL A 83 -0.66 12.79 -6.18
C VAL A 83 -2.09 13.33 -6.10
N ILE A 84 -3.04 12.49 -5.70
CA ILE A 84 -4.37 12.94 -5.31
C ILE A 84 -4.30 13.33 -3.83
N ARG A 85 -4.64 14.57 -3.47
CA ARG A 85 -4.45 15.06 -2.10
C ARG A 85 -5.46 14.45 -1.14
N ASP A 86 -6.74 14.45 -1.51
CA ASP A 86 -7.83 13.89 -0.73
C ASP A 86 -8.79 13.15 -1.67
N LEU A 87 -8.73 11.82 -1.65
CA LEU A 87 -9.51 10.96 -2.53
C LEU A 87 -11.03 11.17 -2.36
N ASP A 88 -11.48 11.63 -1.19
CA ASP A 88 -12.91 11.86 -0.93
C ASP A 88 -13.42 13.18 -1.52
N LYS A 89 -12.53 14.12 -1.84
CA LYS A 89 -12.88 15.45 -2.36
C LYS A 89 -12.47 15.66 -3.81
N ASP A 90 -11.29 15.20 -4.18
CA ASP A 90 -10.63 15.59 -5.42
C ASP A 90 -11.14 14.79 -6.62
N VAL A 91 -11.76 13.62 -6.41
CA VAL A 91 -12.29 12.76 -7.49
C VAL A 91 -13.78 12.45 -7.30
N ASP A 92 -14.43 11.90 -8.33
CA ASP A 92 -15.79 11.37 -8.22
C ASP A 92 -15.85 9.98 -7.56
N GLU A 93 -17.06 9.53 -7.24
CA GLU A 93 -17.30 8.26 -6.56
C GLU A 93 -16.80 7.04 -7.36
N ASP A 94 -16.99 7.05 -8.68
CA ASP A 94 -16.63 5.91 -9.53
C ASP A 94 -15.11 5.76 -9.61
N THR A 95 -14.40 6.89 -9.74
CA THR A 95 -12.95 6.98 -9.69
C THR A 95 -12.42 6.58 -8.32
N ARG A 96 -13.01 7.12 -7.24
CA ARG A 96 -12.64 6.75 -5.87
C ARG A 96 -12.76 5.24 -5.64
N ARG A 97 -13.88 4.64 -6.03
CA ARG A 97 -14.12 3.19 -5.90
C ARG A 97 -13.08 2.38 -6.67
N MET A 98 -12.85 2.75 -7.93
CA MET A 98 -11.86 2.10 -8.80
C MET A 98 -10.44 2.14 -8.22
N LEU A 99 -10.00 3.31 -7.74
CA LEU A 99 -8.67 3.48 -7.14
C LEU A 99 -8.56 2.75 -5.79
N THR A 100 -9.65 2.72 -5.01
CA THR A 100 -9.71 1.99 -3.74
C THR A 100 -9.52 0.49 -3.95
N GLU A 101 -10.18 -0.10 -4.94
CA GLU A 101 -10.00 -1.52 -5.28
C GLU A 101 -8.54 -1.86 -5.65
N GLN A 102 -7.86 -0.99 -6.41
CA GLN A 102 -6.43 -1.19 -6.72
C GLN A 102 -5.56 -1.17 -5.46
N MET A 103 -5.87 -0.27 -4.52
CA MET A 103 -5.19 -0.20 -3.24
C MET A 103 -5.51 -1.40 -2.35
N GLU A 104 -6.74 -1.92 -2.36
CA GLU A 104 -7.13 -3.12 -1.61
C GLU A 104 -6.39 -4.37 -2.11
N LEU A 105 -6.22 -4.50 -3.42
CA LEU A 105 -5.40 -5.58 -4.01
C LEU A 105 -3.92 -5.44 -3.61
N ARG A 106 -3.40 -4.22 -3.54
CA ARG A 106 -2.00 -3.95 -3.23
C ARG A 106 -1.68 -4.09 -1.74
N TYR A 107 -2.55 -3.56 -0.89
CA TYR A 107 -2.37 -3.48 0.56
C TYR A 107 -3.26 -4.49 1.29
N PHE A 108 -3.58 -5.61 0.62
CA PHE A 108 -4.43 -6.64 1.19
C PHE A 108 -3.88 -7.08 2.55
N THR A 109 -4.61 -6.72 3.61
CA THR A 109 -4.22 -6.97 4.99
C THR A 109 -5.47 -7.45 5.72
N PRO A 110 -5.74 -8.77 5.74
CA PRO A 110 -6.94 -9.30 6.38
C PRO A 110 -7.02 -8.89 7.85
N VAL A 111 -8.21 -8.46 8.26
CA VAL A 111 -8.48 -8.06 9.65
C VAL A 111 -8.87 -9.29 10.43
N ILE A 112 -8.06 -9.67 11.42
CA ILE A 112 -8.37 -10.76 12.34
C ILE A 112 -9.51 -10.32 13.25
N THR A 113 -10.67 -10.95 13.08
CA THR A 113 -11.88 -10.71 13.88
C THR A 113 -12.01 -11.66 15.07
N LYS A 114 -11.32 -12.81 15.03
CA LYS A 114 -11.34 -13.80 16.11
C LYS A 114 -10.07 -14.65 16.16
N VAL A 115 -9.54 -14.87 17.36
CA VAL A 115 -8.39 -15.77 17.59
C VAL A 115 -8.86 -17.12 18.14
N LYS A 116 -8.94 -18.14 17.28
CA LYS A 116 -9.41 -19.48 17.69
C LYS A 116 -8.33 -20.22 18.46
N ASN A 117 -7.11 -20.26 17.97
CA ASN A 117 -5.99 -20.91 18.64
C ASN A 117 -4.66 -20.29 18.22
N VAL A 118 -3.68 -20.33 19.13
CA VAL A 118 -2.27 -20.08 18.83
C VAL A 118 -1.49 -21.21 19.45
N LYS A 119 -0.67 -21.90 18.65
CA LYS A 119 0.18 -23.00 19.13
C LYS A 119 1.64 -22.65 18.85
N GLU A 120 2.49 -22.82 19.84
CA GLU A 120 3.94 -22.65 19.70
C GLU A 120 4.61 -24.00 19.46
N GLU A 121 5.49 -24.05 18.47
CA GLU A 121 6.32 -25.24 18.20
C GLU A 121 7.60 -24.84 17.46
N TYR A 122 8.75 -25.36 17.92
CA TYR A 122 10.05 -25.20 17.24
C TYR A 122 10.45 -23.76 16.87
N GLY A 123 10.09 -22.77 17.69
CA GLY A 123 10.41 -21.36 17.44
C GLY A 123 9.43 -20.65 16.48
N PHE A 124 8.30 -21.29 16.16
CA PHE A 124 7.21 -20.72 15.39
C PHE A 124 5.94 -20.61 16.24
N ALA A 125 5.07 -19.67 15.88
CA ALA A 125 3.69 -19.65 16.34
C ALA A 125 2.72 -19.86 15.18
N TYR A 126 1.83 -20.82 15.35
CA TYR A 126 0.80 -21.20 14.40
C TYR A 126 -0.54 -20.62 14.83
N PHE A 127 -1.07 -19.73 13.99
CA PHE A 127 -2.34 -19.05 14.20
C PHE A 127 -3.47 -19.82 13.51
N ASP A 128 -4.57 -20.07 14.23
CA ASP A 128 -5.88 -20.42 13.67
C ASP A 128 -6.84 -19.29 14.02
N VAL A 129 -7.29 -18.56 13.01
CA VAL A 129 -8.05 -17.31 13.17
C VAL A 129 -9.26 -17.27 12.25
N VAL A 130 -10.12 -16.28 12.49
CA VAL A 130 -11.13 -15.82 11.53
C VAL A 130 -10.77 -14.40 11.16
N THR A 131 -10.73 -14.12 9.86
CA THR A 131 -10.59 -12.77 9.32
C THR A 131 -11.92 -12.30 8.74
N ASP A 132 -12.00 -11.04 8.36
CA ASP A 132 -13.05 -10.47 7.51
C ASP A 132 -13.23 -11.18 6.15
N HIS A 133 -12.22 -11.93 5.70
CA HIS A 133 -12.27 -12.77 4.49
C HIS A 133 -12.44 -14.26 4.76
N GLY A 134 -12.73 -14.67 6.01
CA GLY A 134 -13.04 -16.05 6.38
C GLY A 134 -11.98 -16.71 7.28
N PRO A 135 -12.09 -18.02 7.53
CA PRO A 135 -11.12 -18.73 8.36
C PRO A 135 -9.75 -18.81 7.68
N CYS A 136 -8.69 -18.56 8.45
CA CYS A 136 -7.31 -18.58 7.95
C CYS A 136 -6.38 -19.25 8.96
N ARG A 137 -5.34 -19.92 8.46
CA ARG A 137 -4.24 -20.47 9.25
C ARG A 137 -2.92 -20.01 8.65
N PHE A 138 -2.03 -19.51 9.50
CA PHE A 138 -0.71 -19.05 9.10
C PHE A 138 0.30 -19.28 10.22
N ALA A 139 1.59 -19.17 9.90
CA ALA A 139 2.68 -19.32 10.86
C ALA A 139 3.57 -18.07 10.86
N ILE A 140 4.15 -17.76 12.00
CA ILE A 140 5.13 -16.67 12.16
C ILE A 140 6.39 -17.16 12.85
N HIS A 141 7.53 -16.50 12.60
CA HIS A 141 8.73 -16.68 13.41
C HIS A 141 8.60 -15.97 14.76
N MET A 142 8.86 -16.67 15.87
CA MET A 142 8.80 -16.08 17.22
C MET A 142 9.95 -15.11 17.52
N SER A 143 11.10 -15.30 16.87
CA SER A 143 12.34 -14.57 17.15
C SER A 143 12.55 -13.32 16.28
N GLY A 144 11.56 -12.92 15.49
CA GLY A 144 11.65 -11.79 14.57
C GLY A 144 10.66 -10.68 14.88
N ASN A 145 10.71 -9.60 14.10
CA ASN A 145 9.73 -8.50 14.12
C ASN A 145 8.41 -8.89 13.42
N ALA A 146 7.98 -10.15 13.57
CA ALA A 146 6.78 -10.67 12.92
C ALA A 146 5.51 -10.02 13.49
N VAL A 147 5.53 -9.56 14.75
CA VAL A 147 4.46 -8.75 15.33
C VAL A 147 4.96 -7.33 15.58
N VAL A 148 4.30 -6.35 14.98
CA VAL A 148 4.60 -4.93 15.11
C VAL A 148 3.41 -4.22 15.74
N HIS A 149 3.69 -3.44 16.79
CA HIS A 149 2.70 -2.57 17.40
C HIS A 149 2.61 -1.26 16.62
N LEU A 150 1.45 -0.99 16.03
CA LEU A 150 1.16 0.30 15.38
C LEU A 150 0.64 1.32 16.41
N THR A 151 -0.08 0.85 17.43
CA THR A 151 -0.47 1.57 18.65
C THR A 151 -0.51 0.58 19.82
N ASP A 152 -0.83 1.04 21.03
CA ASP A 152 -0.98 0.20 22.23
C ASP A 152 -1.99 -0.96 22.05
N THR A 153 -2.97 -0.79 21.15
CA THR A 153 -4.03 -1.78 20.90
C THR A 153 -4.03 -2.33 19.48
N ARG A 154 -3.19 -1.81 18.57
CA ARG A 154 -3.22 -2.18 17.15
C ARG A 154 -1.96 -2.96 16.78
N LEU A 155 -2.14 -4.20 16.35
CA LEU A 155 -1.07 -5.10 15.94
C LEU A 155 -1.10 -5.36 14.43
N LEU A 156 0.09 -5.41 13.85
CA LEU A 156 0.34 -5.95 12.52
C LEU A 156 1.15 -7.23 12.67
N ILE A 157 0.66 -8.33 12.10
CA ILE A 157 1.30 -9.65 12.14
C ILE A 157 1.72 -10.02 10.72
N THR A 158 2.97 -10.41 10.53
CA THR A 158 3.52 -10.83 9.23
C THR A 158 3.85 -12.32 9.29
N ASP A 159 3.31 -13.09 8.34
CA ASP A 159 3.57 -14.52 8.23
C ASP A 159 4.89 -14.85 7.50
N LEU A 160 5.18 -16.14 7.35
CA LEU A 160 6.38 -16.62 6.67
C LEU A 160 6.45 -16.26 5.18
N ASP A 161 5.30 -16.02 4.54
CA ASP A 161 5.15 -15.67 3.13
C ASP A 161 5.01 -14.15 2.92
N GLU A 162 5.32 -13.36 3.96
CA GLU A 162 5.19 -11.90 4.01
C GLU A 162 3.76 -11.36 3.89
N ASN A 163 2.74 -12.20 4.04
CA ASN A 163 1.36 -11.75 4.15
C ASN A 163 1.17 -11.02 5.48
N ARG A 164 0.42 -9.92 5.44
CA ARG A 164 0.16 -9.08 6.60
C ARG A 164 -1.26 -9.28 7.09
N PHE A 165 -1.41 -9.39 8.40
CA PHE A 165 -2.69 -9.50 9.09
C PHE A 165 -2.78 -8.40 10.14
N GLU A 166 -3.96 -7.86 10.37
CA GLU A 166 -4.17 -6.79 11.33
C GLU A 166 -5.09 -7.22 12.47
N ILE A 167 -4.71 -6.91 13.72
CA ILE A 167 -5.64 -6.82 14.85
C ILE A 167 -5.81 -5.33 15.15
N PRO A 168 -6.93 -4.70 14.75
CA PRO A 168 -7.09 -3.24 14.81
C PRO A 168 -7.20 -2.71 16.24
N ASP A 169 -7.72 -3.54 17.14
CA ASP A 169 -7.94 -3.21 18.55
C ASP A 169 -8.00 -4.47 19.42
N THR A 170 -6.90 -4.78 20.10
CA THR A 170 -6.77 -5.94 20.99
C THR A 170 -7.73 -5.86 22.18
N SER A 171 -8.16 -4.67 22.61
CA SER A 171 -9.11 -4.51 23.73
C SER A 171 -10.49 -5.10 23.42
N LYS A 172 -10.83 -5.29 22.14
CA LYS A 172 -12.07 -5.91 21.68
C LYS A 172 -12.02 -7.44 21.66
N LEU A 173 -10.84 -8.03 21.83
CA LEU A 173 -10.70 -9.47 21.97
C LEU A 173 -11.18 -9.93 23.35
N THR A 174 -11.76 -11.12 23.42
CA THR A 174 -12.14 -11.69 24.71
C THR A 174 -10.91 -12.03 25.56
N GLY A 175 -11.05 -12.10 26.88
CA GLY A 175 -9.93 -12.48 27.75
C GLY A 175 -9.31 -13.85 27.43
N LYS A 176 -10.08 -14.78 26.82
CA LYS A 176 -9.54 -16.06 26.33
C LYS A 176 -8.69 -15.90 25.06
N GLU A 177 -9.03 -14.94 24.21
CA GLU A 177 -8.26 -14.62 23.00
C GLU A 177 -6.98 -13.87 23.34
N LEU A 178 -7.08 -12.85 24.22
CA LEU A 178 -5.92 -12.11 24.72
C LEU A 178 -4.87 -13.03 25.33
N LYS A 179 -5.28 -14.03 26.14
CA LYS A 179 -4.34 -15.02 26.71
C LYS A 179 -3.56 -15.81 25.65
N LYS A 180 -4.13 -16.04 24.46
CA LYS A 180 -3.46 -16.80 23.38
C LYS A 180 -2.43 -15.99 22.63
N ILE A 181 -2.61 -14.66 22.60
CA ILE A 181 -1.67 -13.75 21.95
C ILE A 181 -0.79 -13.00 22.95
N GLY A 182 -0.89 -13.34 24.25
CA GLY A 182 -0.26 -12.58 25.33
C GLY A 182 1.28 -12.58 25.32
N LEU A 183 1.91 -13.46 24.54
CA LEU A 183 3.36 -13.42 24.29
C LEU A 183 3.76 -12.35 23.27
N PHE A 184 2.80 -11.77 22.58
CA PHE A 184 2.97 -10.76 21.54
C PHE A 184 2.41 -9.39 21.93
N LEU A 185 1.90 -9.26 23.17
CA LEU A 185 1.43 -8.01 23.78
C LEU A 185 2.47 -7.51 24.77
#